data_AF-A0A938M3N3-F1
#
_entry.id   AF-A0A938M3N3-F1
#
_cell.length_a   1.000
_cell.length_b   1.000
_cell.length_c   1.000
_cell.angle_alpha   90.00
_cell.angle_beta   90.00
_cell.angle_gamma   90.00
#
_symmetry.space_group_name_H-M   'P 1'
#
loop_
_entity.id
_entity.type
_entity.pdbx_description
1 polymer ?
#
loop_
_entity_poly.entity_id
_entity_poly.type
_entity_poly.pdbx_seq_one_letter_code
_entity_poly.pdbx_strand_id
1 'polypeptide(L)'
;LEAWTQTLLTNLEDPTTRESLALLKGEPKKLVDRFLKERELPAKPSQTFIAALQEALSGLAKVVMKAVNLRAALLADGSPATPAEMKKRFNDYLDEQTKGKDPNKVRIVLE
;
A
#
# COMPACT_ATOMS: atom_id res chain seq x y z
N LEU A 1 3.72 -20.82 -20.61
CA LEU A 1 4.33 -19.98 -19.56
C LEU A 1 4.60 -18.57 -20.07
N GLU A 2 5.23 -18.44 -21.24
CA GLU A 2 5.60 -17.16 -21.86
C GLU A 2 4.45 -16.14 -21.96
N ALA A 3 3.26 -16.55 -22.41
CA ALA A 3 2.10 -15.66 -22.47
C ALA A 3 1.72 -15.06 -21.10
N TRP A 4 1.83 -15.83 -20.03
CA TRP A 4 1.57 -15.37 -18.66
C TRP A 4 2.67 -14.44 -18.16
N THR A 5 3.94 -14.77 -18.42
CA THR A 5 5.08 -13.89 -18.13
C THR A 5 4.88 -12.53 -18.78
N GLN A 6 4.54 -12.51 -20.07
CA GLN A 6 4.34 -11.26 -20.81
C GLN A 6 3.12 -10.47 -20.32
N THR A 7 2.03 -11.16 -19.97
CA THR A 7 0.84 -10.52 -19.39
C THR A 7 1.17 -9.87 -18.05
N LEU A 8 1.90 -10.55 -17.16
CA LEU A 8 2.29 -10.00 -15.86
C LEU A 8 3.23 -8.81 -16.02
N LEU A 9 4.25 -8.91 -16.90
CA LEU A 9 5.16 -7.81 -17.18
C LEU A 9 4.40 -6.58 -17.70
N THR A 10 3.50 -6.77 -18.67
CA THR A 10 2.69 -5.67 -19.23
C THR A 10 1.87 -4.97 -18.15
N ASN A 11 1.18 -5.72 -17.28
CA ASN A 11 0.36 -5.12 -16.23
C ASN A 11 1.20 -4.45 -15.14
N LEU A 12 2.36 -5.02 -14.77
CA LEU A 12 3.23 -4.45 -13.74
C LEU A 12 4.03 -3.23 -14.23
N GLU A 13 4.26 -3.13 -15.54
CA GLU A 13 4.93 -1.98 -16.15
C GLU A 13 3.98 -0.82 -16.46
N ASP A 14 2.66 -1.04 -16.37
CA ASP A 14 1.66 0.03 -16.45
C ASP A 14 1.93 1.12 -15.39
N PRO A 15 1.81 2.42 -15.75
CA PRO A 15 2.07 3.52 -14.81
C PRO A 15 1.30 3.42 -13.49
N THR A 16 0.03 3.00 -13.54
CA THR A 16 -0.84 2.89 -12.35
C THR A 16 -0.34 1.79 -11.41
N THR A 17 0.06 0.66 -11.98
CA THR A 17 0.60 -0.47 -11.21
C THR A 17 1.98 -0.14 -10.65
N ARG A 18 2.82 0.61 -11.37
CA ARG A 18 4.12 1.05 -10.85
C ARG A 18 4.01 1.92 -9.62
N GLU A 19 2.98 2.77 -9.53
CA GLU A 19 2.70 3.51 -8.30
C GLU A 19 2.34 2.56 -7.15
N SER A 20 1.55 1.53 -7.41
CA SER A 20 1.23 0.49 -6.41
C SER A 20 2.48 -0.31 -5.97
N LEU A 21 3.39 -0.61 -6.90
CA LEU A 21 4.67 -1.27 -6.59
C LEU A 21 5.58 -0.43 -5.69
N ALA A 22 5.52 0.90 -5.81
CA ALA A 22 6.22 1.79 -4.90
C ALA A 22 5.74 1.65 -3.44
N LEU A 23 4.50 1.19 -3.25
CA LEU A 23 3.86 1.04 -1.94
C LEU A 23 4.09 -0.34 -1.29
N LEU A 24 4.54 -1.35 -2.06
CA LEU A 24 5.00 -2.62 -1.50
C LEU A 24 6.22 -2.41 -0.60
N LYS A 25 6.35 -3.22 0.46
CA LYS A 25 7.46 -3.15 1.42
C LYS A 25 8.11 -4.51 1.64
N GLY A 26 9.37 -4.51 2.07
CA GLY A 26 10.07 -5.72 2.52
C GLY A 26 10.29 -6.76 1.42
N GLU A 27 10.01 -8.02 1.75
CA GLU A 27 10.20 -9.18 0.87
C GLU A 27 9.29 -9.16 -0.38
N PRO A 28 7.97 -8.87 -0.29
CA PRO A 28 7.09 -8.74 -1.47
C PRO A 28 7.65 -7.85 -2.57
N LYS A 29 8.15 -6.65 -2.22
CA LYS A 29 8.76 -5.72 -3.17
C LYS A 29 9.98 -6.34 -3.87
N LYS A 30 10.88 -6.97 -3.10
CA LYS A 30 12.09 -7.61 -3.65
C LYS A 30 11.75 -8.73 -4.64
N LEU A 31 10.71 -9.51 -4.37
CA LEU A 31 10.29 -10.59 -5.25
C LEU A 31 9.73 -10.06 -6.57
N VAL A 32 8.91 -9.01 -6.54
CA VAL A 32 8.38 -8.39 -7.75
C VAL A 32 9.45 -7.64 -8.54
N ASP A 33 10.34 -6.90 -7.87
CA ASP A 33 11.47 -6.21 -8.51
C ASP A 33 12.41 -7.22 -9.20
N ARG A 34 12.66 -8.36 -8.58
CA ARG A 34 13.44 -9.45 -9.19
C ARG A 34 12.75 -9.99 -10.45
N PHE A 35 11.45 -10.27 -10.37
CA PHE A 35 10.68 -10.74 -11.52
C PHE A 35 10.72 -9.74 -12.69
N LEU A 36 10.57 -8.44 -12.42
CA LEU A 36 10.67 -7.38 -13.43
C LEU A 36 12.06 -7.29 -14.08
N LYS A 37 13.11 -7.61 -13.32
CA LYS A 37 14.50 -7.62 -13.80
C LYS A 37 14.82 -8.87 -14.61
N GLU A 38 14.48 -10.04 -14.08
CA GLU A 38 14.78 -11.35 -14.69
C GLU A 38 13.86 -11.63 -15.89
N ARG A 39 12.66 -11.01 -15.90
CA ARG A 39 11.64 -11.17 -16.95
C ARG A 39 11.26 -12.63 -17.20
N GLU A 40 11.43 -13.48 -16.19
CA GLU A 40 11.15 -14.90 -16.23
C GLU A 40 10.25 -15.28 -15.06
N LEU A 41 9.13 -15.95 -15.37
CA LEU A 41 8.21 -16.44 -14.35
C LEU A 41 8.73 -17.81 -13.85
N PRO A 42 8.95 -17.98 -12.53
CA PRO A 42 9.38 -19.27 -11.99
C PRO A 42 8.36 -20.37 -12.30
N ALA A 43 8.83 -21.58 -12.65
CA ALA A 43 7.95 -22.71 -12.92
C ALA A 43 7.08 -23.10 -11.70
N LYS A 44 7.57 -22.82 -10.48
CA LYS A 44 6.82 -22.96 -9.23
C LYS A 44 6.93 -21.64 -8.44
N PRO A 45 6.02 -20.68 -8.67
CA PRO A 45 6.02 -19.44 -7.92
C PRO A 45 5.69 -19.71 -6.43
N SER A 46 6.36 -19.02 -5.52
CA SER A 46 6.06 -19.11 -4.09
C SER A 46 4.75 -18.40 -3.76
N GLN A 47 4.09 -18.82 -2.67
CA GLN A 47 2.85 -18.17 -2.22
C GLN A 47 3.05 -16.68 -1.93
N THR A 48 4.20 -16.32 -1.33
CA THR A 48 4.57 -14.93 -1.06
C THR A 48 4.70 -14.11 -2.33
N PHE A 49 5.28 -14.68 -3.40
CA PHE A 49 5.38 -14.00 -4.69
C PHE A 49 4.01 -13.81 -5.34
N ILE A 50 3.15 -14.82 -5.31
CA ILE A 50 1.78 -14.72 -5.82
C ILE A 50 1.01 -13.62 -5.09
N ALA A 51 1.08 -13.59 -3.75
CA ALA A 51 0.45 -12.56 -2.94
C ALA A 51 0.98 -11.16 -3.29
N ALA A 52 2.29 -11.02 -3.49
CA ALA A 52 2.90 -9.75 -3.89
C ALA A 52 2.41 -9.25 -5.26
N LEU A 53 2.27 -10.15 -6.24
CA LEU A 53 1.70 -9.84 -7.55
C LEU A 53 0.23 -9.41 -7.43
N GLN A 54 -0.57 -10.13 -6.67
CA GLN A 54 -1.98 -9.78 -6.44
C GLN A 54 -2.12 -8.42 -5.78
N GLU A 55 -1.29 -8.13 -4.77
CA GLU A 55 -1.30 -6.85 -4.08
C GLU A 55 -0.92 -5.71 -5.03
N ALA A 56 0.17 -5.86 -5.81
CA ALA A 56 0.59 -4.88 -6.81
C ALA A 56 -0.50 -4.57 -7.83
N LEU A 57 -1.16 -5.63 -8.33
CA LEU A 57 -2.19 -5.55 -9.36
C LEU A 57 -3.57 -5.17 -8.81
N SER A 58 -3.74 -5.07 -7.50
CA SER A 58 -5.03 -4.74 -6.88
C SER A 58 -5.42 -3.27 -6.99
N GLY A 59 -4.50 -2.40 -7.43
CA GLY A 59 -4.67 -0.95 -7.48
C GLY A 59 -4.62 -0.35 -6.07
N LEU A 60 -3.43 -0.36 -5.45
CA LEU A 60 -3.24 0.18 -4.11
C LEU A 60 -3.47 1.69 -4.10
N ALA A 61 -4.22 2.16 -3.10
CA ALA A 61 -4.50 3.58 -2.91
C ALA A 61 -3.50 4.19 -1.93
N LYS A 62 -2.58 5.03 -2.42
CA LYS A 62 -1.72 5.84 -1.56
C LYS A 62 -2.57 6.88 -0.82
N VAL A 63 -2.39 6.96 0.51
CA VAL A 63 -2.93 8.05 1.34
C VAL A 63 -1.77 8.72 2.05
N VAL A 64 -1.53 9.99 1.73
CA VAL A 64 -0.47 10.79 2.35
C VAL A 64 -1.04 11.51 3.55
N MET A 65 -0.42 11.34 4.71
CA MET A 65 -0.78 12.02 5.95
C MET A 65 0.36 12.92 6.40
N LYS A 66 0.08 14.23 6.47
CA LYS A 66 1.05 15.21 6.96
C LYS A 66 1.12 15.16 8.48
N ALA A 67 2.32 15.16 9.06
CA ALA A 67 2.52 15.15 10.51
C ALA A 67 1.81 16.32 11.21
N VAL A 68 1.73 17.49 10.58
CA VAL A 68 1.00 18.67 11.12
C VAL A 68 -0.51 18.41 11.25
N ASN A 69 -1.11 17.75 10.28
CA ASN A 69 -2.56 17.45 10.29
C ASN A 69 -2.87 16.35 11.31
N LEU A 70 -2.01 15.32 11.38
CA LEU A 70 -2.11 14.29 12.40
C LEU A 70 -1.99 14.90 13.80
N ARG A 71 -1.01 15.78 14.02
CA ARG A 71 -0.84 16.49 15.29
C ARG A 71 -2.08 17.33 15.63
N ALA A 72 -2.62 18.08 14.68
CA ALA A 72 -3.82 18.88 14.89
C ALA A 72 -5.03 18.01 15.28
N ALA A 73 -5.24 16.89 14.57
CA ALA A 73 -6.33 15.95 14.84
C ALA A 73 -6.23 15.32 16.24
N LEU A 74 -5.01 15.00 16.68
CA LEU A 74 -4.78 14.44 18.02
C LEU A 74 -4.98 15.47 19.13
N LEU A 75 -4.61 16.73 18.90
CA LEU A 75 -4.64 17.76 19.93
C LEU A 75 -6.04 18.33 20.19
N ALA A 76 -6.95 18.33 19.21
CA ALA A 76 -8.32 18.87 19.33
C ALA A 76 -8.37 20.15 20.20
N ASP A 77 -7.75 21.22 19.69
CA ASP A 77 -7.60 22.53 20.33
C ASP A 77 -6.82 22.55 21.66
N GLY A 78 -6.01 21.53 21.94
CA GLY A 78 -5.13 21.47 23.11
C GLY A 78 -5.79 20.91 24.37
N SER A 79 -6.98 20.33 24.24
CA SER A 79 -7.70 19.71 25.36
C SER A 79 -6.97 18.45 25.89
N PRO A 80 -6.76 18.32 27.22
CA PRO A 80 -6.28 17.08 27.81
C PRO A 80 -7.19 15.91 27.42
N ALA A 81 -6.60 14.75 27.16
CA ALA A 81 -7.34 13.57 26.73
C ALA A 81 -6.80 12.32 27.44
N THR A 82 -7.72 11.44 27.80
CA THR A 82 -7.41 10.08 28.25
C THR A 82 -6.83 9.26 27.10
N PRO A 83 -6.13 8.14 27.38
CA PRO A 83 -5.66 7.23 26.34
C PRO A 83 -6.77 6.71 25.41
N ALA A 84 -7.99 6.55 25.92
CA ALA A 84 -9.14 6.10 25.12
C ALA A 84 -9.58 7.18 24.12
N GLU A 85 -9.66 8.44 24.56
CA GLU A 85 -10.00 9.57 23.69
C GLU A 85 -8.91 9.80 22.63
N MET A 86 -7.63 9.66 22.98
CA MET A 86 -6.53 9.77 22.01
C MET A 86 -6.61 8.71 20.91
N LYS A 87 -6.90 7.46 21.26
CA LYS A 87 -7.12 6.39 20.27
C LYS A 87 -8.33 6.69 19.39
N LYS A 88 -9.42 7.19 19.98
CA LYS A 88 -10.62 7.57 19.22
C LYS A 88 -10.30 8.68 18.21
N ARG A 89 -9.64 9.76 18.63
CA ARG A 89 -9.22 10.86 17.73
C ARG A 89 -8.36 10.37 16.57
N PHE A 90 -7.43 9.45 16.84
CA PHE A 90 -6.61 8.84 15.80
C PHE A 90 -7.44 8.02 14.82
N ASN A 91 -8.33 7.16 15.32
CA ASN A 91 -9.20 6.35 14.47
C ASN A 91 -10.13 7.22 13.63
N ASP A 92 -10.79 8.22 14.23
CA ASP A 92 -11.66 9.17 13.52
C ASP A 92 -10.90 9.88 12.38
N TYR A 93 -9.64 10.28 12.64
CA TYR A 93 -8.78 10.87 11.62
C TYR A 93 -8.44 9.88 10.50
N LEU A 94 -8.08 8.63 10.83
CA LEU A 94 -7.81 7.59 9.84
C LEU A 94 -9.04 7.32 8.96
N ASP A 95 -10.22 7.21 9.57
CA ASP A 95 -11.49 6.96 8.87
C ASP A 95 -11.79 8.09 7.89
N GLU A 96 -11.61 9.35 8.31
CA GLU A 96 -11.84 10.49 7.42
C GLU A 96 -10.81 10.55 6.28
N GLN A 97 -9.52 10.29 6.54
CA GLN A 97 -8.48 10.27 5.50
C GLN A 97 -8.64 9.10 4.50
N THR A 98 -9.31 8.02 4.91
CA THR A 98 -9.48 6.80 4.10
C THR A 98 -10.90 6.59 3.60
N LYS A 99 -11.79 7.56 3.84
CA LYS A 99 -13.20 7.54 3.47
C LYS A 99 -13.40 7.23 1.98
N GLY A 100 -14.29 6.27 1.71
CA GLY A 100 -14.61 5.83 0.35
C GLY A 100 -13.52 4.99 -0.33
N LYS A 101 -12.44 4.61 0.38
CA LYS A 101 -11.41 3.69 -0.12
C LYS A 101 -11.59 2.31 0.49
N ASP A 102 -11.17 1.27 -0.23
CA ASP A 102 -11.08 -0.09 0.31
C ASP A 102 -9.91 -0.18 1.31
N PRO A 103 -10.17 -0.46 2.60
CA PRO A 103 -9.13 -0.52 3.63
C PRO A 103 -8.01 -1.51 3.31
N ASN A 104 -8.30 -2.60 2.58
CA ASN A 104 -7.30 -3.60 2.23
C ASN A 104 -6.30 -3.07 1.20
N LYS A 105 -6.71 -2.09 0.40
CA LYS A 105 -5.91 -1.47 -0.67
C LYS A 105 -5.23 -0.17 -0.24
N VAL A 106 -5.60 0.41 0.90
CA VAL A 106 -5.00 1.66 1.38
C VAL A 106 -3.58 1.42 1.90
N ARG A 107 -2.64 2.27 1.49
CA ARG A 107 -1.29 2.33 2.06
C ARG A 107 -1.02 3.75 2.54
N ILE A 108 -0.91 3.90 3.86
CA ILE A 108 -0.67 5.19 4.51
C ILE A 108 0.83 5.50 4.47
N VAL A 109 1.15 6.71 4.01
CA VAL A 109 2.50 7.29 4.03
C VAL A 109 2.46 8.53 4.89
N LEU A 110 3.33 8.58 5.91
CA LEU A 110 3.52 9.77 6.75
C LEU A 110 4.59 10.66 6.12
N GLU A 111 4.26 11.94 5.96
CA GLU A 111 5.15 13.01 5.45
C GLU A 111 5.30 14.14 6.48
#